data_AF-A0A7C7RKN2-F1
#
_entry.id   AF-A0A7C7RKN2-F1
#
_cell.length_a   1.000
_cell.length_b   1.000
_cell.length_c   1.000
_cell.angle_alpha   90.00
_cell.angle_beta   90.00
_cell.angle_gamma   90.00
#
_symmetry.space_group_name_H-M   'P 1'
#
loop_
_entity.id
_entity.type
_entity.pdbx_description
1 polymer ?
#
loop_
_entity_poly.entity_id
_entity_poly.type
_entity_poly.pdbx_seq_one_letter_code
_entity_poly.pdbx_strand_id
1 'polypeptide(L)'
;MNQDNHNIIQDTTEKQFLGQFTEKAYLEYAMYVILDRALPYIGDGLKPVQRRIIYAMSELGLKAGAKYKKSARTVGDVLGKFHPHGDSACYEAMVVMAQPFTYRYPLVDGQGNWGAPDDPKSFAAMRYTESRLSAYANLLLSELGNGTVDWVDNFDGTLKEPELLPARLPNILLNGSTGIAVGMATDIPPHNLTEVAAACLHLLDHPQATTAELCNFIKGPDFPSQTEI
;
A
#
# COMPACT_ATOMS: atom_id res chain seq x y z
N MET A 1 16.62 -51.16 -48.62
CA MET A 1 15.99 -49.91 -49.07
C MET A 1 14.90 -49.60 -48.06
N ASN A 2 15.08 -48.53 -47.28
CA ASN A 2 14.12 -47.87 -46.36
C ASN A 2 13.57 -48.69 -45.18
N GLN A 3 13.35 -48.18 -43.97
CA GLN A 3 13.62 -46.91 -43.27
C GLN A 3 13.12 -47.22 -41.84
N ASP A 4 14.01 -47.39 -40.86
CA ASP A 4 13.62 -47.39 -39.44
C ASP A 4 14.35 -46.24 -38.73
N ASN A 5 13.98 -45.02 -39.12
CA ASN A 5 14.32 -43.81 -38.37
C ASN A 5 13.35 -43.72 -37.19
N HIS A 6 13.59 -44.53 -36.16
CA HIS A 6 13.00 -44.26 -34.85
C HIS A 6 13.73 -43.04 -34.27
N ASN A 7 13.14 -41.85 -34.48
CA ASN A 7 13.48 -40.65 -33.74
C ASN A 7 13.31 -40.95 -32.24
N ILE A 8 14.42 -41.24 -31.57
CA ILE A 8 14.51 -41.17 -30.12
C ILE A 8 14.41 -39.68 -29.80
N ILE A 9 13.19 -39.20 -29.54
CA ILE A 9 12.98 -37.95 -28.82
C ILE A 9 13.65 -38.19 -27.46
N GLN A 10 14.87 -37.69 -27.27
CA GLN A 10 15.46 -37.63 -25.95
C GLN A 10 14.47 -36.89 -25.07
N ASP A 11 14.00 -37.56 -24.01
CA ASP A 11 13.19 -36.93 -22.98
C ASP A 11 14.05 -35.84 -22.32
N THR A 12 13.91 -34.60 -22.80
CA THR A 12 14.63 -33.41 -22.32
C THR A 12 14.07 -32.90 -20.99
N THR A 13 13.22 -33.68 -20.32
CA THR A 13 12.62 -33.30 -19.04
C THR A 13 13.67 -33.33 -17.94
N GLU A 14 14.05 -32.14 -17.47
CA GLU A 14 14.94 -31.98 -16.33
C GLU A 14 14.26 -32.52 -15.06
N LYS A 15 15.00 -33.31 -14.28
CA LYS A 15 14.51 -33.88 -13.02
C LYS A 15 15.04 -33.06 -11.86
N GLN A 16 14.15 -32.56 -11.02
CA GLN A 16 14.50 -31.81 -9.81
C GLN A 16 14.08 -32.56 -8.54
N PHE A 17 14.90 -32.52 -7.50
CA PHE A 17 14.54 -33.07 -6.20
C PHE A 17 13.42 -32.25 -5.56
N LEU A 18 12.36 -32.92 -5.09
CA LEU A 18 11.17 -32.24 -4.56
C LEU A 18 11.51 -31.30 -3.40
N GLY A 19 12.36 -31.72 -2.46
CA GLY A 19 12.73 -30.87 -1.31
C GLY A 19 13.41 -29.56 -1.73
N GLN A 20 14.31 -29.62 -2.72
CA GLN A 20 14.98 -28.43 -3.27
C GLN A 20 14.00 -27.53 -4.01
N PHE A 21 13.08 -28.12 -4.78
CA PHE A 21 12.03 -27.36 -5.45
C PHE A 21 11.13 -26.64 -4.45
N THR A 22 10.62 -27.36 -3.44
CA THR A 22 9.70 -26.80 -2.45
C THR A 22 10.35 -25.73 -1.60
N GLU A 23 11.61 -25.93 -1.18
CA GLU A 23 12.35 -24.93 -0.39
C GLU A 23 12.52 -23.64 -1.19
N LYS A 24 13.00 -23.74 -2.43
CA LYS A 24 13.21 -22.58 -3.30
C LYS A 24 11.89 -21.86 -3.61
N ALA A 25 10.87 -22.60 -4.09
CA ALA A 25 9.59 -22.02 -4.48
C ALA A 25 8.87 -21.36 -3.29
N TYR A 26 8.93 -21.99 -2.11
CA TYR A 26 8.33 -21.43 -0.91
C TYR A 26 9.09 -20.20 -0.40
N LEU A 27 10.42 -20.20 -0.47
CA LEU A 27 11.25 -19.05 -0.08
C LEU A 27 11.01 -17.84 -0.99
N GLU A 28 10.96 -18.04 -2.31
CA GLU A 28 10.66 -16.98 -3.28
C GLU A 28 9.27 -16.35 -3.00
N TYR A 29 8.26 -17.19 -2.79
CA TYR A 29 6.92 -16.72 -2.42
C TYR A 29 6.91 -15.99 -1.07
N ALA A 30 7.59 -16.53 -0.06
CA ALA A 30 7.64 -15.94 1.28
C ALA A 30 8.28 -14.54 1.25
N MET A 31 9.42 -14.40 0.57
CA MET A 31 10.10 -13.10 0.40
C MET A 31 9.23 -12.10 -0.35
N TYR A 32 8.59 -12.52 -1.43
CA TYR A 32 7.68 -11.67 -2.19
C TYR A 32 6.49 -11.19 -1.34
N VAL A 33 5.87 -12.05 -0.53
CA VAL A 33 4.75 -11.64 0.34
C VAL A 33 5.23 -10.67 1.43
N ILE A 34 6.43 -10.87 1.98
CA ILE A 34 7.00 -10.00 3.02
C ILE A 34 7.32 -8.61 2.46
N LEU A 35 8.07 -8.54 1.35
CA LEU A 35 8.59 -7.29 0.80
C LEU A 35 7.57 -6.55 -0.06
N ASP A 36 6.81 -7.26 -0.89
CA ASP A 36 5.99 -6.65 -1.95
C ASP A 36 4.49 -6.66 -1.67
N ARG A 37 4.05 -7.12 -0.48
CA ARG A 37 2.61 -7.25 -0.20
C ARG A 37 2.19 -6.87 1.21
N ALA A 38 2.68 -7.59 2.22
CA ALA A 38 2.04 -7.61 3.53
C ALA A 38 2.53 -6.51 4.46
N LEU A 39 3.83 -6.19 4.44
CA LEU A 39 4.43 -5.21 5.33
C LEU A 39 4.48 -3.82 4.66
N PRO A 40 4.14 -2.75 5.40
CA PRO A 40 4.32 -1.38 4.92
C PRO A 40 5.79 -0.97 4.98
N TYR A 41 6.17 0.06 4.21
CA TYR A 41 7.46 0.70 4.36
C TYR A 41 7.43 1.74 5.50
N ILE A 42 8.50 1.83 6.31
CA ILE A 42 8.53 2.75 7.47
C ILE A 42 8.46 4.22 7.08
N GLY A 43 9.04 4.60 5.93
CA GLY A 43 9.12 5.99 5.48
C GLY A 43 7.76 6.59 5.14
N ASP A 44 6.94 5.89 4.35
CA ASP A 44 5.63 6.38 3.92
C ASP A 44 4.43 5.69 4.59
N GLY A 45 4.67 4.60 5.31
CA GLY A 45 3.63 3.81 5.95
C GLY A 45 2.72 3.06 4.99
N LEU A 46 3.13 2.87 3.72
CA LEU A 46 2.30 2.26 2.70
C LEU A 46 2.83 0.89 2.26
N LYS A 47 1.91 -0.01 1.96
CA LYS A 47 2.15 -1.22 1.18
C LYS A 47 2.25 -0.88 -0.31
N PRO A 48 2.88 -1.73 -1.15
CA PRO A 48 3.04 -1.43 -2.57
C PRO A 48 1.73 -1.15 -3.32
N VAL A 49 0.65 -1.90 -3.05
CA VAL A 49 -0.66 -1.63 -3.67
C VAL A 49 -1.21 -0.26 -3.29
N GLN A 50 -1.06 0.15 -2.03
CA GLN A 50 -1.52 1.45 -1.53
C GLN A 50 -0.72 2.58 -2.18
N ARG A 51 0.61 2.45 -2.22
CA ARG A 51 1.52 3.42 -2.87
C ARG A 51 1.16 3.63 -4.35
N ARG A 52 0.98 2.53 -5.08
CA ARG A 52 0.64 2.55 -6.51
C ARG A 52 -0.73 3.19 -6.78
N ILE A 53 -1.72 2.96 -5.92
CA ILE A 53 -3.03 3.64 -6.02
C ILE A 53 -2.85 5.15 -5.84
N ILE A 54 -2.18 5.60 -4.78
CA ILE A 54 -2.00 7.03 -4.49
C ILE A 54 -1.19 7.73 -5.59
N TYR A 55 -0.11 7.08 -6.08
CA TYR A 55 0.69 7.60 -7.17
C TYR A 55 -0.08 7.69 -8.49
N ALA A 56 -0.78 6.63 -8.90
CA ALA A 56 -1.58 6.63 -10.13
C ALA A 56 -2.71 7.67 -10.09
N MET A 57 -3.34 7.89 -8.93
CA MET A 57 -4.32 8.97 -8.75
C MET A 57 -3.70 10.35 -8.94
N SER A 58 -2.47 10.55 -8.46
CA SER A 58 -1.71 11.79 -8.67
C SER A 58 -1.44 12.03 -10.16
N GLU A 59 -0.95 11.02 -10.87
CA GLU A 59 -0.70 11.06 -12.32
C GLU A 59 -1.99 11.35 -13.13
N LEU A 60 -3.14 10.86 -12.66
CA LEU A 60 -4.45 11.15 -13.25
C LEU A 60 -4.98 12.57 -12.94
N GLY A 61 -4.24 13.37 -12.19
CA GLY A 61 -4.61 14.72 -11.77
C GLY A 61 -5.74 14.75 -10.74
N LEU A 62 -5.97 13.66 -9.99
CA LEU A 62 -7.06 13.52 -9.01
C LEU A 62 -6.73 14.17 -7.66
N LYS A 63 -6.10 15.33 -7.67
CA LYS A 63 -5.77 16.07 -6.45
C LYS A 63 -7.01 16.51 -5.68
N ALA A 64 -6.82 16.86 -4.40
CA ALA A 64 -7.86 17.49 -3.60
C ALA A 64 -8.44 18.71 -4.32
N GLY A 65 -9.77 18.78 -4.40
CA GLY A 65 -10.48 19.85 -5.13
C GLY A 65 -10.73 19.59 -6.63
N ALA A 66 -10.09 18.57 -7.23
CA ALA A 66 -10.48 18.12 -8.57
C ALA A 66 -11.87 17.44 -8.55
N LYS A 67 -12.48 17.31 -9.73
CA LYS A 67 -13.70 16.51 -9.92
C LYS A 67 -13.39 15.04 -9.66
N TYR A 68 -14.32 14.33 -9.03
CA TYR A 68 -14.25 12.88 -8.89
C TYR A 68 -14.20 12.20 -10.26
N LYS A 69 -13.50 11.07 -10.36
CA LYS A 69 -13.55 10.17 -11.52
C LYS A 69 -13.98 8.78 -11.08
N LYS A 70 -14.59 8.02 -11.99
CA LYS A 70 -14.98 6.63 -11.75
C LYS A 70 -13.81 5.81 -11.22
N SER A 71 -14.02 5.10 -10.12
CA SER A 71 -12.97 4.29 -9.48
C SER A 71 -12.45 3.19 -10.41
N ALA A 72 -13.30 2.65 -11.29
CA ALA A 72 -12.90 1.70 -12.33
C ALA A 72 -11.79 2.22 -13.25
N ARG A 73 -11.76 3.53 -13.54
CA ARG A 73 -10.70 4.14 -14.35
C ARG A 73 -9.38 4.17 -13.57
N THR A 74 -9.42 4.59 -12.32
CA THR A 74 -8.24 4.62 -11.45
C THR A 74 -7.65 3.22 -11.28
N VAL A 75 -8.49 2.22 -10.98
CA VAL A 75 -8.06 0.82 -10.83
C VAL A 75 -7.47 0.31 -12.14
N GLY A 76 -8.10 0.56 -13.28
CA GLY A 76 -7.56 0.17 -14.60
C GLY A 76 -6.15 0.73 -14.85
N ASP A 77 -5.93 2.02 -14.57
CA ASP A 77 -4.61 2.65 -14.70
C ASP A 77 -3.58 2.06 -13.72
N VAL A 78 -3.97 1.81 -12.46
CA VAL A 78 -3.08 1.18 -11.46
C VAL A 78 -2.61 -0.19 -11.95
N LEU A 79 -3.54 -1.04 -12.41
CA LEU A 79 -3.22 -2.40 -12.86
C LEU A 79 -2.39 -2.39 -14.14
N GLY A 80 -2.79 -1.57 -15.12
CA GLY A 80 -2.13 -1.51 -16.42
C GLY A 80 -0.73 -0.90 -16.37
N LYS A 81 -0.45 -0.04 -15.39
CA LYS A 81 0.84 0.68 -15.30
C LYS A 81 1.77 0.12 -14.23
N PHE A 82 1.25 -0.27 -13.06
CA PHE A 82 2.10 -0.45 -11.87
C PHE A 82 1.84 -1.74 -11.09
N HIS A 83 0.61 -2.25 -11.07
CA HIS A 83 0.21 -3.32 -10.15
C HIS A 83 -0.33 -4.58 -10.87
N PRO A 84 0.52 -5.56 -11.21
CA PRO A 84 0.13 -6.73 -12.02
C PRO A 84 -0.62 -7.79 -11.20
N HIS A 85 -1.74 -7.41 -10.57
CA HIS A 85 -2.57 -8.26 -9.72
C HIS A 85 -4.07 -8.07 -9.99
N GLY A 86 -4.92 -8.74 -9.20
CA GLY A 86 -6.37 -8.68 -9.36
C GLY A 86 -6.95 -7.30 -9.07
N ASP A 87 -7.95 -6.92 -9.87
CA ASP A 87 -8.70 -5.68 -9.76
C ASP A 87 -9.49 -5.56 -8.45
N SER A 88 -10.12 -6.65 -8.01
CA SER A 88 -10.87 -6.70 -6.76
C SER A 88 -10.01 -6.33 -5.54
N ALA A 89 -8.83 -6.94 -5.40
CA ALA A 89 -7.93 -6.66 -4.28
C ALA A 89 -7.39 -5.23 -4.31
N CYS A 90 -7.11 -4.68 -5.50
CA CYS A 90 -6.71 -3.30 -5.67
C CYS A 90 -7.84 -2.33 -5.28
N TYR A 91 -9.08 -2.60 -5.72
CA TYR A 91 -10.22 -1.77 -5.38
C TYR A 91 -10.59 -1.84 -3.90
N GLU A 92 -10.52 -3.03 -3.28
CA GLU A 92 -10.71 -3.19 -1.83
C GLU A 92 -9.71 -2.36 -1.03
N ALA A 93 -8.42 -2.37 -1.41
CA ALA A 93 -7.41 -1.51 -0.79
C ALA A 93 -7.76 -0.02 -0.94
N MET A 94 -8.26 0.38 -2.11
CA MET A 94 -8.72 1.75 -2.36
C MET A 94 -9.93 2.14 -1.50
N VAL A 95 -10.89 1.23 -1.33
CA VAL A 95 -12.08 1.43 -0.49
C VAL A 95 -11.68 1.62 0.97
N VAL A 96 -10.82 0.76 1.50
CA VAL A 96 -10.32 0.86 2.88
C VAL A 96 -9.63 2.21 3.12
N MET A 97 -8.82 2.69 2.18
CA MET A 97 -8.17 4.02 2.27
C MET A 97 -9.14 5.21 2.21
N ALA A 98 -10.40 4.99 1.81
CA ALA A 98 -11.45 6.01 1.75
C ALA A 98 -12.40 5.99 2.96
N GLN A 99 -12.43 4.88 3.71
CA GLN A 99 -13.38 4.68 4.81
C GLN A 99 -12.93 5.43 6.08
N PRO A 100 -13.67 6.43 6.56
CA PRO A 100 -13.27 7.24 7.72
C PRO A 100 -13.40 6.51 9.05
N PHE A 101 -14.03 5.33 9.06
CA PHE A 101 -14.13 4.44 10.22
C PHE A 101 -13.07 3.33 10.21
N THR A 102 -12.24 3.25 9.15
CA THR A 102 -11.13 2.30 9.04
C THR A 102 -9.79 3.01 9.04
N TYR A 103 -9.66 4.10 8.27
CA TYR A 103 -8.50 4.97 8.28
C TYR A 103 -8.73 6.17 9.21
N ARG A 104 -7.76 6.47 10.08
CA ARG A 104 -7.83 7.64 10.95
C ARG A 104 -7.71 8.96 10.18
N TYR A 105 -6.90 8.96 9.12
CA TYR A 105 -6.70 10.04 8.16
C TYR A 105 -6.82 9.47 6.73
N PRO A 106 -8.04 9.37 6.18
CA PRO A 106 -8.27 8.79 4.85
C PRO A 106 -7.43 9.46 3.76
N LEU A 107 -6.84 8.63 2.90
CA LEU A 107 -6.01 9.08 1.76
C LEU A 107 -6.86 9.31 0.49
N VAL A 108 -8.02 8.66 0.41
CA VAL A 108 -8.97 8.76 -0.69
C VAL A 108 -10.25 9.44 -0.21
N ASP A 109 -10.80 10.31 -1.04
CA ASP A 109 -12.11 10.92 -0.87
C ASP A 109 -13.03 10.33 -1.95
N GLY A 110 -14.16 9.75 -1.52
CA GLY A 110 -15.04 8.95 -2.35
C GLY A 110 -16.47 9.49 -2.39
N GLN A 111 -17.08 9.44 -3.58
CA GLN A 111 -18.51 9.69 -3.80
C GLN A 111 -19.24 8.40 -4.17
N GLY A 112 -20.45 8.21 -3.63
CA GLY A 112 -21.25 7.00 -3.76
C GLY A 112 -21.25 6.17 -2.48
N ASN A 113 -21.62 4.89 -2.59
CA ASN A 113 -21.58 3.98 -1.44
C ASN A 113 -20.18 3.35 -1.29
N TRP A 114 -19.45 3.75 -0.25
CA TRP A 114 -18.11 3.27 0.10
C TRP A 114 -18.13 2.34 1.34
N GLY A 115 -19.27 1.74 1.64
CA GLY A 115 -19.49 0.92 2.82
C GLY A 115 -19.88 1.76 4.04
N ALA A 116 -20.18 1.07 5.14
CA ALA A 116 -20.65 1.70 6.37
C ALA A 116 -19.97 1.05 7.59
N PRO A 117 -19.94 1.72 8.76
CA PRO A 117 -19.27 1.17 9.95
C PRO A 117 -19.83 -0.17 10.45
N ASP A 118 -21.11 -0.41 10.24
CA ASP A 118 -21.83 -1.65 10.61
C ASP A 118 -21.53 -2.81 9.66
N ASP A 119 -21.39 -2.52 8.36
CA ASP A 119 -20.89 -3.48 7.37
C ASP A 119 -19.86 -2.81 6.44
N PRO A 120 -18.57 -2.83 6.81
CA PRO A 120 -17.50 -2.22 6.01
C PRO A 120 -17.37 -2.79 4.60
N LYS A 121 -17.87 -4.01 4.35
CA LYS A 121 -17.81 -4.67 3.04
C LYS A 121 -19.02 -4.36 2.16
N SER A 122 -20.03 -3.66 2.67
CA SER A 122 -21.22 -3.24 1.93
C SER A 122 -20.99 -2.07 0.96
N PHE A 123 -19.81 -1.97 0.34
CA PHE A 123 -19.50 -0.92 -0.63
C PHE A 123 -20.00 -1.27 -2.04
N ALA A 124 -20.30 -0.25 -2.84
CA ALA A 124 -20.70 -0.44 -4.23
C ALA A 124 -19.49 -0.81 -5.12
N ALA A 125 -19.75 -1.54 -6.19
CA ALA A 125 -18.72 -1.89 -7.18
C ALA A 125 -18.07 -0.63 -7.80
N MET A 126 -16.80 -0.73 -8.20
CA MET A 126 -15.98 0.38 -8.74
C MET A 126 -16.54 1.11 -9.96
N ARG A 127 -17.52 0.51 -10.66
CA ARG A 127 -18.24 1.16 -11.76
C ARG A 127 -19.27 2.20 -11.30
N TYR A 128 -19.69 2.14 -10.04
CA TYR A 128 -20.68 3.05 -9.46
C TYR A 128 -20.03 4.13 -8.59
N THR A 129 -18.91 3.84 -7.95
CA THR A 129 -18.19 4.80 -7.10
C THR A 129 -17.28 5.72 -7.90
N GLU A 130 -17.02 6.90 -7.36
CA GLU A 130 -16.08 7.86 -7.90
C GLU A 130 -15.14 8.35 -6.80
N SER A 131 -13.91 8.67 -7.15
CA SER A 131 -12.84 8.94 -6.19
C SER A 131 -11.93 10.08 -6.63
N ARG A 132 -11.30 10.69 -5.64
CA ARG A 132 -10.15 11.60 -5.75
C ARG A 132 -9.27 11.47 -4.52
N LEU A 133 -8.09 12.08 -4.53
CA LEU A 133 -7.23 12.15 -3.35
C LEU A 133 -7.81 13.09 -2.31
N SER A 134 -7.69 12.72 -1.04
CA SER A 134 -8.01 13.62 0.08
C SER A 134 -6.96 14.72 0.18
N ALA A 135 -7.26 15.78 0.95
CA ALA A 135 -6.27 16.82 1.24
C ALA A 135 -5.07 16.26 2.03
N TYR A 136 -5.29 15.26 2.88
CA TYR A 136 -4.24 14.63 3.70
C TYR A 136 -3.20 13.92 2.82
N ALA A 137 -3.60 13.28 1.72
CA ALA A 137 -2.68 12.60 0.81
C ALA A 137 -1.62 13.52 0.18
N ASN A 138 -1.85 14.84 0.17
CA ASN A 138 -0.86 15.82 -0.29
C ASN A 138 0.43 15.80 0.56
N LEU A 139 0.35 15.36 1.83
CA LEU A 139 1.53 15.15 2.68
C LEU A 139 2.49 14.08 2.15
N LEU A 140 2.02 13.19 1.28
CA LEU A 140 2.82 12.14 0.66
C LEU A 140 3.28 12.52 -0.76
N LEU A 141 2.65 13.50 -1.39
CA LEU A 141 2.82 13.76 -2.84
C LEU A 141 3.42 15.14 -3.15
N SER A 142 3.28 16.11 -2.25
CA SER A 142 3.62 17.51 -2.53
C SER A 142 5.09 17.74 -2.91
N GLU A 143 5.99 16.86 -2.50
CA GLU A 143 7.43 16.96 -2.76
C GLU A 143 7.95 15.92 -3.76
N LEU A 144 7.08 15.03 -4.28
CA LEU A 144 7.47 13.88 -5.13
C LEU A 144 8.22 14.30 -6.41
N GLY A 145 7.81 15.42 -7.02
CA GLY A 145 8.44 15.93 -8.24
C GLY A 145 9.78 16.62 -8.04
N ASN A 146 10.27 16.75 -6.80
CA ASN A 146 11.47 17.53 -6.46
C ASN A 146 12.74 16.68 -6.32
N GLY A 147 12.72 15.42 -6.79
CA GLY A 147 13.86 14.51 -6.68
C GLY A 147 14.12 14.03 -5.25
N THR A 148 13.07 13.88 -4.45
CA THR A 148 13.17 13.47 -3.03
C THR A 148 13.12 11.96 -2.82
N VAL A 149 12.86 11.18 -3.89
CA VAL A 149 12.74 9.72 -3.84
C VAL A 149 13.38 9.09 -5.06
N ASP A 150 13.81 7.85 -4.90
CA ASP A 150 14.27 7.02 -6.00
C ASP A 150 13.11 6.48 -6.84
N TRP A 151 13.41 6.20 -8.10
CA TRP A 151 12.44 5.75 -9.10
C TRP A 151 12.91 4.42 -9.69
N VAL A 152 12.01 3.45 -9.74
CA VAL A 152 12.25 2.13 -10.30
C VAL A 152 11.44 1.94 -11.58
N ASP A 153 11.88 1.00 -12.42
CA ASP A 153 11.06 0.54 -13.55
C ASP A 153 9.83 -0.19 -13.03
N ASN A 154 8.70 0.00 -13.70
CA ASN A 154 7.50 -0.78 -13.46
C ASN A 154 7.69 -2.24 -13.95
N PHE A 155 6.68 -3.08 -13.75
CA PHE A 155 6.78 -4.53 -13.99
C PHE A 155 7.13 -4.92 -15.45
N ASP A 156 6.86 -4.08 -16.45
CA ASP A 156 7.18 -4.32 -17.86
C ASP A 156 8.28 -3.39 -18.41
N GLY A 157 8.85 -2.52 -17.57
CA GLY A 157 9.94 -1.60 -17.91
C GLY A 157 9.54 -0.44 -18.82
N THR A 158 8.24 -0.21 -19.09
CA THR A 158 7.78 0.85 -19.98
C THR A 158 7.59 2.19 -19.27
N LEU A 159 7.41 2.17 -17.95
CA LEU A 159 7.15 3.34 -17.11
C LEU A 159 8.03 3.30 -15.86
N LYS A 160 8.14 4.47 -15.19
CA LYS A 160 8.75 4.57 -13.87
C LYS A 160 7.69 4.67 -12.79
N GLU A 161 7.96 4.08 -11.63
CA GLU A 161 7.19 4.25 -10.39
C GLU A 161 8.11 4.65 -9.24
N PRO A 162 7.63 5.45 -8.26
CA PRO A 162 8.43 5.83 -7.12
C PRO A 162 8.58 4.65 -6.17
N GLU A 163 9.79 4.41 -5.68
CA GLU A 163 10.05 3.33 -4.72
C GLU A 163 9.32 3.58 -3.39
N LEU A 164 9.28 4.85 -2.96
CA LEU A 164 8.56 5.34 -1.78
C LEU A 164 7.93 6.72 -2.06
N LEU A 165 7.01 7.17 -1.21
CA LEU A 165 6.49 8.54 -1.25
C LEU A 165 7.17 9.44 -0.20
N PRO A 166 7.49 10.71 -0.51
CA PRO A 166 8.11 11.64 0.44
C PRO A 166 7.09 12.08 1.50
N ALA A 167 6.92 11.27 2.53
CA ALA A 167 5.98 11.54 3.61
C ALA A 167 6.49 12.66 4.52
N ARG A 168 5.75 13.78 4.56
CA ARG A 168 6.06 14.94 5.40
C ARG A 168 5.71 14.74 6.88
N LEU A 169 4.90 13.72 7.18
CA LEU A 169 4.54 13.28 8.53
C LEU A 169 4.60 11.74 8.57
N PRO A 170 4.86 11.13 9.73
CA PRO A 170 5.07 9.69 9.87
C PRO A 170 3.76 8.89 9.74
N ASN A 171 3.28 8.75 8.50
CA ASN A 171 1.98 8.14 8.18
C ASN A 171 1.84 6.70 8.68
N ILE A 172 2.95 5.97 8.85
CA ILE A 172 2.98 4.64 9.45
C ILE A 172 2.38 4.61 10.86
N LEU A 173 2.59 5.66 11.66
CA LEU A 173 1.99 5.78 13.01
C LEU A 173 0.60 6.43 12.93
N LEU A 174 0.41 7.40 12.04
CA LEU A 174 -0.84 8.16 11.96
C LEU A 174 -2.02 7.30 11.52
N ASN A 175 -1.85 6.49 10.48
CA ASN A 175 -2.89 5.61 9.96
C ASN A 175 -2.74 4.16 10.42
N GLY A 176 -1.56 3.77 10.90
CA GLY A 176 -1.29 2.38 11.23
C GLY A 176 -1.25 1.49 9.98
N SER A 177 -1.06 0.19 10.21
CA SER A 177 -1.13 -0.83 9.17
C SER A 177 -1.23 -2.21 9.80
N THR A 178 -2.09 -3.05 9.25
CA THR A 178 -2.19 -4.46 9.62
C THR A 178 -1.83 -5.33 8.41
N GLY A 179 -1.11 -6.43 8.61
CA GLY A 179 -0.66 -7.27 7.52
C GLY A 179 -0.21 -8.64 7.98
N ILE A 180 -0.57 -9.67 7.21
CA ILE A 180 -0.20 -11.05 7.47
C ILE A 180 0.70 -11.50 6.33
N ALA A 181 1.96 -11.83 6.66
CA ALA A 181 2.95 -12.32 5.71
C ALA A 181 3.16 -13.83 5.87
N VAL A 182 4.23 -14.36 5.27
CA VAL A 182 4.65 -15.75 5.49
C VAL A 182 5.63 -15.78 6.67
N GLY A 183 5.24 -16.43 7.76
CA GLY A 183 6.07 -16.58 8.97
C GLY A 183 6.11 -15.36 9.89
N MET A 184 5.47 -14.24 9.52
CA MET A 184 5.39 -13.02 10.33
C MET A 184 4.13 -12.21 10.03
N ALA A 185 3.81 -11.25 10.90
CA ALA A 185 2.70 -10.32 10.74
C ALA A 185 3.06 -8.95 11.33
N THR A 186 2.29 -7.93 10.95
CA THR A 186 2.37 -6.57 11.48
C THR A 186 0.99 -6.10 11.90
N ASP A 187 0.91 -5.39 13.02
CA ASP A 187 -0.29 -4.76 13.53
C ASP A 187 0.12 -3.47 14.25
N ILE A 188 -0.07 -2.33 13.58
CA ILE A 188 0.31 -1.01 14.06
C ILE A 188 -0.98 -0.19 14.17
N PRO A 189 -1.38 0.26 15.38
CA PRO A 189 -2.58 1.05 15.53
C PRO A 189 -2.37 2.52 15.08
N PRO A 190 -3.45 3.23 14.69
CA PRO A 190 -3.38 4.65 14.34
C PRO A 190 -3.15 5.52 15.58
N HIS A 191 -2.56 6.70 15.37
CA HIS A 191 -2.23 7.67 16.42
C HIS A 191 -2.61 9.09 16.01
N ASN A 192 -2.75 9.97 17.00
CA ASN A 192 -3.11 11.36 16.76
C ASN A 192 -1.98 12.14 16.07
N LEU A 193 -2.31 12.87 15.01
CA LEU A 193 -1.38 13.68 14.22
C LEU A 193 -0.65 14.72 15.06
N THR A 194 -1.37 15.44 15.92
CA THR A 194 -0.78 16.52 16.72
C THR A 194 0.20 15.96 17.76
N GLU A 195 -0.17 14.85 18.40
CA GLU A 195 0.69 14.19 19.39
C GLU A 195 1.97 13.63 18.76
N VAL A 196 1.84 12.92 17.64
CA VAL A 196 2.99 12.34 16.94
C VAL A 196 3.89 13.44 16.38
N ALA A 197 3.34 14.51 15.79
CA ALA A 197 4.13 15.64 15.32
C ALA A 197 4.88 16.33 16.47
N ALA A 198 4.24 16.53 17.62
CA ALA A 198 4.88 17.10 18.80
C ALA A 198 6.02 16.22 19.34
N ALA A 199 5.82 14.90 19.35
CA ALA A 199 6.86 13.95 19.75
C ALA A 199 8.05 13.96 18.78
N CYS A 200 7.80 14.04 17.47
CA CYS A 200 8.87 14.18 16.47
C CYS A 200 9.67 15.48 16.66
N LEU A 201 9.00 16.61 16.89
CA LEU A 201 9.66 17.89 17.18
C LEU A 201 10.51 17.79 18.45
N HIS A 202 9.96 17.18 19.52
CA HIS A 202 10.71 16.99 20.76
C HIS A 202 11.95 16.12 20.56
N LEU A 203 11.86 15.04 19.78
CA LEU A 203 12.97 14.15 19.49
C LEU A 203 14.05 14.81 18.62
N LEU A 204 13.68 15.74 17.73
CA LEU A 204 14.63 16.54 16.98
C LEU A 204 15.44 17.46 17.89
N ASP A 205 14.78 18.10 18.86
CA ASP A 205 15.43 18.98 19.85
C ASP A 205 16.21 18.19 20.92
N HIS A 206 15.78 16.98 21.23
CA HIS A 206 16.36 16.11 22.26
C HIS A 206 16.63 14.70 21.69
N PRO A 207 17.72 14.50 20.92
CA PRO A 207 17.99 13.22 20.24
C PRO A 207 18.22 12.02 21.17
N GLN A 208 18.41 12.26 22.47
CA GLN A 208 18.58 11.22 23.49
C GLN A 208 17.30 11.00 24.32
N ALA A 209 16.18 11.61 23.93
CA ALA A 209 14.90 11.43 24.60
C ALA A 209 14.53 9.93 24.63
N THR A 210 14.16 9.48 25.82
CA THR A 210 13.72 8.12 26.09
C THR A 210 12.30 7.92 25.59
N THR A 211 11.90 6.66 25.36
CA THR A 211 10.51 6.33 25.02
C THR A 211 9.51 6.86 26.05
N ALA A 212 9.87 6.81 27.35
CA ALA A 212 9.03 7.33 28.43
C ALA A 212 8.77 8.84 28.30
N GLU A 213 9.77 9.61 27.86
CA GLU A 213 9.63 11.04 27.60
C GLU A 213 8.75 11.30 26.38
N LEU A 214 8.88 10.50 25.32
CA LEU A 214 8.02 10.61 24.12
C LEU A 214 6.56 10.26 24.42
N CYS A 215 6.30 9.31 25.33
CA CYS A 215 4.95 8.98 25.79
C CYS A 215 4.28 10.11 26.60
N ASN A 216 5.02 11.14 27.03
CA ASN A 216 4.39 12.35 27.56
C ASN A 216 3.68 13.15 26.46
N PHE A 217 4.05 12.97 25.19
CA PHE A 217 3.40 13.59 24.03
C PHE A 217 2.37 12.64 23.40
N ILE A 218 2.76 11.39 23.11
CA ILE A 218 1.89 10.36 22.53
C ILE A 218 1.15 9.63 23.65
N LYS A 219 -0.14 9.93 23.82
CA LYS A 219 -0.98 9.37 24.89
C LYS A 219 -1.35 7.91 24.67
N GLY A 220 -1.39 7.51 23.40
CA GLY A 220 -1.68 6.15 22.97
C GLY A 220 -2.27 6.13 21.56
N PRO A 221 -2.86 5.00 21.15
CA PRO A 221 -3.62 4.92 19.92
C PRO A 221 -4.79 5.92 19.87
N ASP A 222 -5.11 6.42 18.69
CA ASP A 222 -6.27 7.28 18.39
C ASP A 222 -7.04 6.63 17.24
N PHE A 223 -7.98 5.75 17.59
CA PHE A 223 -8.81 5.05 16.62
C PHE A 223 -9.86 5.99 16.01
N PRO A 224 -10.34 5.72 14.77
CA PRO A 224 -11.43 6.47 14.15
C PRO A 224 -12.81 6.19 14.78
N SER A 225 -12.89 6.21 16.11
CA SER A 225 -14.11 6.05 16.90
C SER A 225 -14.08 6.96 18.13
N GLN A 226 -15.19 7.07 18.85
CA GLN A 226 -15.27 7.82 20.10
C GLN A 226 -15.16 6.91 21.33
N THR A 227 -14.72 5.67 21.15
CA THR A 227 -14.64 4.69 22.23
C THR A 227 -13.41 4.97 23.09
N GLU A 228 -13.56 4.83 24.41
CA GLU A 228 -12.43 4.87 25.35
C GLU A 228 -11.55 3.62 25.21
N ILE A 229 -10.24 3.78 25.44
CA ILE A 229 -9.23 2.72 25.44
C ILE A 229 -9.00 2.23 26.86
#